data_AF-A0A7V8SWG2-F1
#
_entry.id   AF-A0A7V8SWG2-F1
#
_cell.length_a   1.000
_cell.length_b   1.000
_cell.length_c   1.000
_cell.angle_alpha   90.00
_cell.angle_beta   90.00
_cell.angle_gamma   90.00
#
_symmetry.space_group_name_H-M   'P 1'
#
loop_
_entity.id
_entity.type
_entity.pdbx_description
1 polymer ?
#
loop_
_entity_poly.entity_id
_entity_poly.type
_entity_poly.pdbx_seq_one_letter_code
_entity_poly.pdbx_strand_id
1 'polypeptide(L)'
;MNPESPSEPTRGELIALIKAQAAEIAALKARIAELERRLGLNSSNSGKPPSSDGLKKPPRVTSLREPSDKPSGGQKGHKGETLRQVTEPDRIIDHYPPVCTACGAAVTPAMSAGHSARQVFDLPEPTPLVVTEHRVHDCRCTSCGARSRASFPDEVKAPVQYGPRIAAVVIYLLHYQLLPEDRLAELMADLFGIRLVAATIARMSRTCAARLQDFVTAVRDLVAGAPVKHMDETGFRIGGQTQWLHVACTAWLTFYRVCARRGSLLADVVGIVVHDHWKPYYTMPGVLHALCNAHHLRELKALVEIEKEDWARKMQQLLRRACHAANLAREHGIALNTLRPRLHTQIERRYDAILAQGLAFHQAQSPLVPAATKGKSQRRGRKPRRTGHNLLLRLANRKQDVLRFLN
;
A
#
# COMPACT_ATOMS: atom_id res chain seq x y z
N MET A 1 -14.52 68.72 34.81
CA MET A 1 -15.66 67.79 34.66
C MET A 1 -15.20 66.59 33.87
N ASN A 2 -14.89 65.50 34.58
CA ASN A 2 -14.90 64.07 34.21
C ASN A 2 -14.14 63.32 35.34
N PRO A 3 -14.37 62.03 35.59
CA PRO A 3 -15.09 61.07 34.76
C PRO A 3 -16.23 60.31 35.48
N GLU A 4 -17.18 59.81 34.70
CA GLU A 4 -18.11 58.76 35.12
C GLU A 4 -17.31 57.54 35.61
N SER A 5 -17.39 57.26 36.91
CA SER A 5 -16.90 56.01 37.48
C SER A 5 -17.72 54.85 36.90
N PRO A 6 -17.11 53.81 36.31
CA PRO A 6 -17.85 52.66 35.82
C PRO A 6 -18.61 52.02 36.98
N SER A 7 -19.94 51.90 36.86
CA SER A 7 -20.79 51.25 37.86
C SER A 7 -20.33 49.82 38.11
N GLU A 8 -20.16 49.44 39.38
CA GLU A 8 -19.76 48.07 39.74
C GLU A 8 -20.76 47.04 39.19
N PRO A 9 -20.28 45.94 38.58
CA PRO A 9 -21.16 44.93 38.00
C PRO A 9 -21.99 44.27 39.11
N THR A 10 -23.29 44.11 38.84
CA THR A 10 -24.20 43.45 39.75
C THR A 10 -23.81 41.98 39.95
N ARG A 11 -24.19 41.39 41.09
CA ARG A 11 -24.00 39.95 41.36
C ARG A 11 -24.57 39.07 40.23
N GLY A 12 -25.67 39.49 39.59
CA GLY A 12 -26.27 38.79 38.46
C GLY A 12 -25.39 38.80 37.21
N GLU A 13 -24.79 39.94 36.88
CA GLU A 13 -23.87 40.09 35.75
C GLU A 13 -22.58 39.30 35.97
N LEU A 14 -22.04 39.29 37.20
CA LEU A 14 -20.90 38.47 37.57
C LEU A 14 -21.19 36.96 37.43
N ILE A 15 -22.37 36.49 37.87
CA ILE A 15 -22.77 35.08 37.69
C ILE A 15 -22.93 34.73 36.21
N ALA A 16 -23.51 35.62 35.40
CA ALA A 16 -23.66 35.42 33.97
C ALA A 16 -22.30 35.35 33.27
N LEU A 17 -21.36 36.23 33.63
CA LEU A 17 -19.99 36.24 33.11
C LEU A 17 -19.24 34.94 33.48
N ILE A 18 -19.34 34.49 34.75
CA ILE A 18 -18.71 33.23 35.20
C ILE A 18 -19.26 32.04 34.40
N LYS A 19 -20.58 31.99 34.16
CA LYS A 19 -21.18 30.93 33.34
C LYS A 19 -20.70 30.97 31.89
N ALA A 20 -20.61 32.17 31.31
CA ALA A 20 -20.12 32.37 29.95
C ALA A 20 -18.65 31.95 29.82
N GLN A 21 -17.79 32.39 30.74
CA GLN A 21 -16.38 32.02 30.80
C GLN A 21 -16.20 30.52 31.03
N ALA A 22 -16.98 29.89 31.91
CA ALA A 22 -16.92 28.45 32.12
C ALA A 22 -17.28 27.67 30.85
N ALA A 23 -18.28 28.12 30.09
CA ALA A 23 -18.64 27.54 28.80
C ALA A 23 -17.54 27.72 27.75
N GLU A 24 -16.91 28.89 27.70
CA GLU A 24 -15.80 29.17 26.78
C GLU A 24 -14.54 28.35 27.13
N ILE A 25 -14.17 28.26 28.40
CA ILE A 25 -13.07 27.43 28.89
C ILE A 25 -13.31 25.96 28.52
N ALA A 26 -14.55 25.46 28.68
CA ALA A 26 -14.89 24.10 28.28
C ALA A 26 -14.73 23.88 26.76
N ALA A 27 -15.17 24.85 25.95
CA ALA A 27 -15.02 24.79 24.49
C ALA A 27 -13.55 24.85 24.04
N LEU A 28 -12.75 25.72 24.65
CA LEU A 28 -11.31 25.83 24.39
C LEU A 28 -10.56 24.56 24.79
N LYS A 29 -10.85 24.00 25.97
CA LYS A 29 -10.27 22.71 26.40
C LYS A 29 -10.61 21.58 25.43
N ALA A 30 -11.86 21.51 24.95
CA ALA A 30 -12.25 20.54 23.94
C ALA A 30 -11.52 20.74 22.60
N ARG A 31 -11.29 22.00 22.21
CA ARG A 31 -10.54 22.33 20.99
C ARG A 31 -9.05 21.98 21.11
N ILE A 32 -8.43 22.28 22.25
CA ILE A 32 -7.03 21.93 22.55
C ILE A 32 -6.88 20.41 22.48
N ALA A 33 -7.76 19.64 23.14
CA ALA A 33 -7.72 18.18 23.10
C ALA A 33 -7.83 17.61 21.67
N GLU A 34 -8.71 18.17 20.82
CA GLU A 34 -8.81 17.76 19.42
C GLU A 34 -7.56 18.13 18.60
N LEU A 35 -6.93 19.28 18.87
CA LEU A 35 -5.69 19.68 18.20
C LEU A 35 -4.52 18.80 18.63
N GLU A 36 -4.35 18.57 19.93
CA GLU A 36 -3.35 17.64 20.49
C GLU A 36 -3.53 16.23 19.91
N ARG A 37 -4.79 15.77 19.82
CA ARG A 37 -5.11 14.51 19.16
C ARG A 37 -4.66 14.48 17.70
N ARG A 38 -4.93 15.53 16.93
CA ARG A 38 -4.50 15.62 15.51
C ARG A 38 -2.98 15.58 15.35
N LEU A 39 -2.26 16.20 16.29
CA LEU A 39 -0.80 16.17 16.36
C LEU A 39 -0.28 14.77 16.73
N GLY A 40 -1.02 14.01 17.54
CA GLY A 40 -0.68 12.61 17.88
C GLY A 40 -0.90 11.59 16.74
N LEU A 41 -1.65 11.93 15.69
CA LEU A 41 -1.94 11.02 14.57
C LEU A 41 -0.79 10.94 13.55
N ASN A 42 -0.35 9.71 13.27
CA ASN A 42 0.68 9.37 12.29
C ASN A 42 0.28 8.13 11.46
N SER A 43 1.11 7.73 10.50
CA SER A 43 0.83 6.60 9.59
C SER A 43 0.66 5.25 10.27
N SER A 44 1.16 5.08 11.50
CA SER A 44 1.08 3.82 12.24
C SER A 44 -0.21 3.66 13.05
N ASN A 45 -0.83 4.77 13.45
CA ASN A 45 -2.05 4.79 14.28
C ASN A 45 -3.24 5.46 13.57
N SER A 46 -3.11 5.75 12.27
CA SER A 46 -4.17 6.38 11.48
C SER A 46 -4.14 5.95 10.02
N GLY A 47 -5.10 6.47 9.23
CA GLY A 47 -5.17 6.34 7.78
C GLY A 47 -4.15 7.18 7.00
N LYS A 48 -3.30 7.97 7.67
CA LYS A 48 -2.34 8.85 7.00
C LYS A 48 -1.26 8.04 6.28
N PRO A 49 -0.80 8.46 5.08
CA PRO A 49 0.34 7.83 4.44
C PRO A 49 1.64 8.18 5.20
N PRO A 50 2.65 7.30 5.20
CA PRO A 50 3.94 7.55 5.87
C PRO A 50 4.64 8.83 5.44
N SER A 51 4.43 9.28 4.19
CA SER A 51 4.98 10.55 3.69
C SER A 51 4.44 11.79 4.42
N SER A 52 3.27 11.70 5.06
CA SER A 52 2.64 12.81 5.81
C SER A 52 3.09 12.90 7.27
N ASP A 53 3.93 12.00 7.77
CA ASP A 53 4.41 12.03 9.16
C ASP A 53 5.45 13.14 9.41
N GLY A 54 6.03 13.71 8.34
CA GLY A 54 7.07 14.73 8.41
C GLY A 54 8.40 14.22 8.98
N LEU A 55 9.34 15.14 9.23
CA LEU A 55 10.67 14.82 9.74
C LEU A 55 10.70 14.54 11.26
N LYS A 56 9.68 15.00 12.00
CA LYS A 56 9.53 14.74 13.44
C LYS A 56 8.94 13.37 13.76
N LYS A 57 8.85 12.47 12.76
CA LYS A 57 8.33 11.12 12.96
C LYS A 57 9.17 10.40 14.02
N PRO A 58 8.55 9.79 15.04
CA PRO A 58 9.30 9.01 16.01
C PRO A 58 10.03 7.88 15.26
N PRO A 59 11.26 7.53 15.67
CA PRO A 59 11.97 6.42 15.06
C PRO A 59 11.08 5.17 15.14
N ARG A 60 10.92 4.46 14.01
CA ARG A 60 10.16 3.18 13.94
C ARG A 60 10.96 2.05 14.61
N VAL A 61 11.46 2.27 15.82
CA VAL A 61 12.27 1.31 16.58
C VAL A 61 11.41 0.34 17.40
N THR A 62 10.15 0.69 17.68
CA THR A 62 9.19 -0.21 18.34
C THR A 62 8.46 -1.05 17.31
N SER A 63 8.95 -2.28 17.10
CA SER A 63 8.24 -3.30 16.34
C SER A 63 6.84 -3.50 16.93
N LEU A 64 5.81 -3.50 16.09
CA LEU A 64 4.45 -3.88 16.50
C LEU A 64 4.33 -5.40 16.76
N ARG A 65 5.31 -6.20 16.31
CA ARG A 65 5.34 -7.64 16.56
C ARG A 65 5.65 -7.88 18.03
N GLU A 66 4.95 -8.82 18.64
CA GLU A 66 5.38 -9.33 19.94
C GLU A 66 6.76 -9.99 19.77
N PRO A 67 7.62 -9.95 20.81
CA PRO A 67 8.86 -10.71 20.81
C PRO A 67 8.55 -12.15 20.43
N SER A 68 9.13 -12.63 19.34
CA SER A 68 9.08 -14.04 18.99
C SER A 68 10.32 -14.71 19.54
N ASP A 69 10.19 -15.96 20.00
CA ASP A 69 11.35 -16.80 20.35
C ASP A 69 12.21 -17.19 19.14
N LYS A 70 11.89 -16.65 17.96
CA LYS A 70 12.67 -16.82 16.74
C LYS A 70 13.92 -15.93 16.77
N PRO A 71 15.10 -16.49 16.43
CA PRO A 71 16.33 -15.71 16.39
C PRO A 71 16.27 -14.62 15.31
N SER A 72 17.00 -13.53 15.53
CA SER A 72 17.24 -12.50 14.51
C SER A 72 18.05 -13.06 13.35
N GLY A 73 17.69 -12.70 12.12
CA GLY A 73 18.32 -13.20 10.89
C GLY A 73 17.47 -14.22 10.11
N GLY A 74 18.11 -14.90 9.16
CA GLY A 74 17.49 -15.94 8.34
C GLY A 74 16.89 -17.05 9.21
N GLN A 75 15.58 -17.28 9.06
CA GLN A 75 14.87 -18.26 9.87
C GLN A 75 15.32 -19.69 9.51
N LYS A 76 15.19 -20.64 10.44
CA LYS A 76 15.48 -22.05 10.15
C LYS A 76 14.63 -22.52 8.96
N GLY A 77 15.28 -22.91 7.86
CA GLY A 77 14.64 -23.26 6.58
C GLY A 77 14.65 -22.15 5.51
N HIS A 78 15.06 -20.92 5.86
CA HIS A 78 15.31 -19.86 4.89
C HIS A 78 16.52 -20.26 4.04
N LYS A 79 16.29 -20.53 2.75
CA LYS A 79 17.38 -20.80 1.81
C LYS A 79 18.20 -19.53 1.65
N GLY A 80 19.39 -19.49 2.25
CA GLY A 80 20.36 -18.46 1.98
C GLY A 80 20.82 -18.57 0.53
N GLU A 81 20.92 -17.44 -0.15
CA GLU A 81 21.52 -17.36 -1.47
C GLU A 81 22.87 -16.66 -1.30
N THR A 82 23.93 -17.34 -1.75
CA THR A 82 25.30 -16.82 -1.73
C THR A 82 25.78 -16.86 -3.16
N LEU A 83 26.46 -15.81 -3.63
CA LEU A 83 27.10 -15.83 -4.94
C LEU A 83 28.11 -16.98 -4.97
N ARG A 84 27.84 -17.99 -5.80
CA ARG A 84 28.70 -19.16 -5.95
C ARG A 84 29.54 -19.01 -7.20
N GLN A 85 30.75 -19.56 -7.16
CA GLN A 85 31.51 -19.75 -8.39
C GLN A 85 30.73 -20.68 -9.33
N VAL A 86 30.68 -20.31 -10.60
CA VAL A 86 30.15 -21.15 -11.68
C VAL A 86 31.21 -22.15 -12.09
N THR A 87 30.78 -23.36 -12.47
CA THR A 87 31.69 -24.38 -12.99
C THR A 87 32.22 -24.04 -14.37
N GLU A 88 31.42 -23.30 -15.15
CA GLU A 88 31.72 -22.94 -16.54
C GLU A 88 31.65 -21.41 -16.67
N PRO A 89 32.77 -20.68 -16.48
CA PRO A 89 32.81 -19.23 -16.68
C PRO A 89 32.83 -18.90 -18.19
N ASP A 90 32.21 -17.77 -18.57
CA ASP A 90 32.17 -17.32 -19.99
C ASP A 90 33.54 -17.07 -20.59
N ARG A 91 34.53 -16.70 -19.75
CA ARG A 91 35.92 -16.48 -20.14
C ARG A 91 36.87 -16.90 -19.02
N ILE A 92 37.96 -17.57 -19.39
CA ILE A 92 39.08 -17.90 -18.50
C ILE A 92 40.29 -17.07 -18.94
N ILE A 93 40.94 -16.40 -17.98
CA ILE A 93 42.18 -15.66 -18.18
C ILE A 93 43.22 -16.24 -17.23
N ASP A 94 44.23 -16.89 -17.80
CA ASP A 94 45.32 -17.46 -17.02
C ASP A 94 46.43 -16.42 -16.78
N HIS A 95 46.92 -16.39 -15.55
CA HIS A 95 48.03 -15.52 -15.14
C HIS A 95 49.20 -16.39 -14.68
N TYR A 96 50.34 -16.24 -15.33
CA TYR A 96 51.58 -16.93 -14.99
C TYR A 96 52.61 -15.93 -14.47
N PRO A 97 53.42 -16.27 -13.44
CA PRO A 97 54.51 -15.41 -13.04
C PRO A 97 55.52 -15.32 -14.22
N PRO A 98 56.02 -14.13 -14.57
CA PRO A 98 56.97 -13.99 -15.68
C PRO A 98 58.36 -14.55 -15.33
N VAL A 99 58.70 -14.56 -14.05
CA VAL A 99 59.97 -15.05 -13.52
C VAL A 99 59.77 -15.80 -12.21
N CYS A 100 60.71 -16.67 -11.88
CA CYS A 100 60.78 -17.34 -10.60
C CYS A 100 61.15 -16.34 -9.50
N THR A 101 60.38 -16.31 -8.43
CA THR A 101 60.60 -15.39 -7.30
C THR A 101 61.88 -15.69 -6.51
N ALA A 102 62.44 -16.90 -6.63
CA ALA A 102 63.64 -17.31 -5.91
C ALA A 102 64.95 -17.03 -6.68
N CYS A 103 64.99 -17.31 -7.99
CA CYS A 103 66.22 -17.21 -8.80
C CYS A 103 66.14 -16.24 -9.97
N GLY A 104 64.96 -15.66 -10.26
CA GLY A 104 64.77 -14.71 -11.36
C GLY A 104 64.73 -15.32 -12.77
N ALA A 105 64.91 -16.65 -12.90
CA ALA A 105 64.80 -17.32 -14.19
C ALA A 105 63.38 -17.21 -14.77
N ALA A 106 63.25 -17.19 -16.10
CA ALA A 106 61.96 -17.11 -16.78
C ALA A 106 61.06 -18.32 -16.45
N VAL A 107 59.78 -18.06 -16.18
CA VAL A 107 58.78 -19.10 -15.98
C VAL A 107 57.82 -19.11 -17.18
N THR A 108 57.56 -20.30 -17.71
CA THR A 108 56.69 -20.48 -18.88
C THR A 108 55.39 -21.20 -18.49
N PRO A 109 54.30 -21.07 -19.27
CA PRO A 109 53.03 -21.76 -18.97
C PRO A 109 53.16 -23.29 -18.83
N ALA A 110 54.09 -23.91 -19.58
CA ALA A 110 54.35 -25.35 -19.51
C ALA A 110 54.90 -25.81 -18.14
N MET A 111 55.42 -24.88 -17.33
CA MET A 111 55.95 -25.16 -15.99
C MET A 111 54.86 -25.06 -14.90
N SER A 112 53.59 -24.83 -15.26
CA SER A 112 52.48 -24.76 -14.31
C SER A 112 52.23 -26.12 -13.65
N ALA A 113 52.20 -26.14 -12.31
CA ALA A 113 51.91 -27.33 -11.51
C ALA A 113 50.47 -27.35 -10.94
N GLY A 114 49.70 -26.28 -11.13
CA GLY A 114 48.34 -26.13 -10.60
C GLY A 114 47.88 -24.68 -10.61
N HIS A 115 46.61 -24.44 -10.25
CA HIS A 115 46.05 -23.10 -10.16
C HIS A 115 45.03 -22.99 -9.01
N SER A 116 44.75 -21.75 -8.61
CA SER A 116 43.60 -21.41 -7.77
C SER A 116 42.73 -20.40 -8.51
N ALA A 117 41.42 -20.62 -8.57
CA ALA A 117 40.52 -19.76 -9.32
C ALA A 117 39.81 -18.72 -8.42
N ARG A 118 39.68 -17.50 -8.94
CA ARG A 118 38.74 -16.48 -8.46
C ARG A 118 37.90 -16.04 -9.65
N GLN A 119 36.60 -15.83 -9.43
CA GLN A 119 35.69 -15.38 -10.47
C GLN A 119 35.19 -13.98 -10.16
N VAL A 120 35.12 -13.16 -11.21
CA VAL A 120 34.54 -11.83 -11.19
C VAL A 120 33.26 -11.90 -12.03
N PHE A 121 32.13 -11.59 -11.41
CA PHE A 121 30.84 -11.48 -12.09
C PHE A 121 30.63 -10.00 -12.38
N ASP A 122 30.74 -9.63 -13.66
CA ASP A 122 30.56 -8.26 -14.12
C ASP A 122 29.54 -8.19 -15.27
N LEU A 123 29.07 -6.99 -15.59
CA LEU A 123 28.23 -6.77 -16.75
C LEU A 123 29.09 -6.84 -18.04
N PRO A 124 28.54 -7.34 -19.15
CA PRO A 124 29.22 -7.25 -20.42
C PRO A 124 29.42 -5.78 -20.81
N GLU A 125 30.41 -5.50 -21.67
CA GLU A 125 30.54 -4.19 -22.28
C GLU A 125 29.21 -3.79 -22.96
N PRO A 126 28.74 -2.54 -22.81
CA PRO A 126 27.49 -2.10 -23.42
C PRO A 126 27.52 -2.29 -24.95
N THR A 127 26.73 -3.23 -25.45
CA THR A 127 26.62 -3.47 -26.89
C THR A 127 25.84 -2.34 -27.56
N PRO A 128 26.29 -1.82 -28.72
CA PRO A 128 25.53 -0.84 -29.49
C PRO A 128 24.13 -1.34 -29.88
N LEU A 129 23.20 -0.41 -30.06
CA LEU A 129 21.87 -0.73 -30.56
C LEU A 129 21.95 -1.43 -31.93
N VAL A 130 21.30 -2.59 -32.05
CA VAL A 130 21.15 -3.29 -33.33
C VAL A 130 20.04 -2.62 -34.15
N VAL A 131 20.38 -2.11 -35.33
CA VAL A 131 19.45 -1.52 -36.29
C VAL A 131 19.31 -2.46 -37.48
N THR A 132 18.10 -2.97 -37.73
CA THR A 132 17.79 -3.81 -38.88
C THR A 132 17.07 -3.00 -39.94
N GLU A 133 17.65 -2.85 -41.12
CA GLU A 133 16.99 -2.26 -42.28
C GLU A 133 16.18 -3.34 -43.01
N HIS A 134 14.86 -3.19 -43.04
CA HIS A 134 14.00 -4.03 -43.89
C HIS A 134 13.92 -3.40 -45.28
N ARG A 135 14.20 -4.19 -46.32
CA ARG A 135 14.12 -3.75 -47.71
C ARG A 135 13.08 -4.57 -48.46
N VAL A 136 12.17 -3.89 -49.14
CA VAL A 136 11.26 -4.50 -50.11
C VAL A 136 11.70 -4.11 -51.50
N HIS A 137 11.73 -5.08 -52.42
CA HIS A 137 12.19 -4.86 -53.77
C HIS A 137 11.01 -4.82 -54.75
N ASP A 138 11.12 -3.92 -55.73
CA ASP A 138 10.33 -3.95 -56.95
C ASP A 138 11.06 -4.81 -57.98
N CYS A 139 10.45 -5.92 -58.39
CA CYS A 139 11.00 -6.83 -59.37
C CYS A 139 10.15 -6.81 -60.65
N ARG A 140 10.80 -6.97 -61.80
CA ARG A 140 10.13 -7.13 -63.09
C ARG A 140 10.27 -8.57 -63.56
N CYS A 141 9.15 -9.23 -63.84
CA CYS A 141 9.15 -10.58 -64.39
C CYS A 141 9.77 -10.58 -65.79
N THR A 142 10.78 -11.43 -66.02
CA THR A 142 11.46 -11.55 -67.32
C THR A 142 10.57 -12.20 -68.40
N SER A 143 9.57 -12.97 -68.01
CA SER A 143 8.68 -13.67 -68.95
C SER A 143 7.50 -12.80 -69.43
N CYS A 144 6.81 -12.09 -68.53
CA CYS A 144 5.61 -11.32 -68.89
C CYS A 144 5.77 -9.80 -68.72
N GLY A 145 6.91 -9.33 -68.22
CA GLY A 145 7.18 -7.91 -68.01
C GLY A 145 6.44 -7.26 -66.83
N ALA A 146 5.57 -8.00 -66.12
CA ALA A 146 4.83 -7.50 -64.97
C ALA A 146 5.75 -7.04 -63.83
N ARG A 147 5.37 -5.97 -63.14
CA ARG A 147 6.07 -5.46 -61.95
C ARG A 147 5.38 -5.99 -60.70
N SER A 148 6.17 -6.52 -59.77
CA SER A 148 5.70 -7.02 -58.48
C SER A 148 6.56 -6.41 -57.38
N ARG A 149 5.93 -6.03 -56.27
CA ARG A 149 6.58 -5.45 -55.10
C ARG A 149 6.41 -6.38 -53.90
N ALA A 150 7.49 -6.63 -53.17
CA ALA A 150 7.41 -7.33 -51.89
C ALA A 150 6.70 -6.47 -50.82
N SER A 151 6.01 -7.10 -49.87
CA SER A 151 5.43 -6.42 -48.71
C SER A 151 6.40 -6.42 -47.53
N PHE A 152 6.32 -5.39 -46.69
CA PHE A 152 6.97 -5.42 -45.39
C PHE A 152 6.28 -6.43 -44.45
N PRO A 153 6.99 -7.01 -43.47
CA PRO A 153 6.37 -7.74 -42.37
C PRO A 153 5.39 -6.85 -41.59
N ASP A 154 4.33 -7.44 -41.02
CA ASP A 154 3.26 -6.72 -40.32
C ASP A 154 3.76 -5.87 -39.13
N GLU A 155 4.88 -6.26 -38.52
CA GLU A 155 5.50 -5.56 -37.42
C GLU A 155 6.28 -4.30 -37.83
N VAL A 156 6.66 -4.15 -39.11
CA VAL A 156 7.42 -3.00 -39.64
C VAL A 156 6.44 -1.98 -40.24
N LYS A 157 5.95 -1.07 -39.39
CA LYS A 157 4.81 -0.18 -39.71
C LYS A 157 5.22 1.25 -40.07
N ALA A 158 6.44 1.64 -39.76
CA ALA A 158 6.95 2.99 -40.00
C ALA A 158 8.35 2.95 -40.61
N PRO A 159 8.76 4.00 -41.36
CA PRO A 159 10.12 4.09 -41.91
C PRO A 159 11.22 3.94 -40.85
N VAL A 160 10.96 4.41 -39.62
CA VAL A 160 11.82 4.23 -38.45
C VAL A 160 10.95 3.96 -37.22
N GLN A 161 11.27 2.93 -36.44
CA GLN A 161 10.55 2.58 -35.21
C GLN A 161 11.46 1.90 -34.18
N TYR A 162 11.10 2.03 -32.91
CA TYR A 162 11.72 1.23 -31.85
C TYR A 162 11.18 -0.20 -31.85
N GLY A 163 12.06 -1.17 -31.67
CA GLY A 163 11.70 -2.59 -31.59
C GLY A 163 11.00 -2.98 -30.27
N PRO A 164 10.36 -4.17 -30.23
CA PRO A 164 9.57 -4.61 -29.08
C PRO A 164 10.38 -4.80 -27.79
N ARG A 165 11.68 -5.12 -27.87
CA ARG A 165 12.55 -5.26 -26.69
C ARG A 165 12.75 -3.95 -25.95
N ILE A 166 12.95 -2.84 -26.68
CA ILE A 166 13.04 -1.50 -26.08
C ILE A 166 11.74 -1.16 -25.37
N ALA A 167 10.60 -1.38 -26.03
CA ALA A 167 9.30 -1.13 -25.42
C ALA A 167 9.10 -1.96 -24.13
N ALA A 168 9.48 -3.25 -24.12
CA ALA A 168 9.37 -4.09 -22.94
C ALA A 168 10.21 -3.58 -21.76
N VAL A 169 11.47 -3.20 -22.01
CA VAL A 169 12.36 -2.63 -20.97
C VAL A 169 11.80 -1.32 -20.43
N VAL A 170 11.35 -0.41 -21.31
CA VAL A 170 10.74 0.87 -20.92
C VAL A 170 9.51 0.65 -20.04
N ILE A 171 8.61 -0.27 -20.43
CA ILE A 171 7.39 -0.59 -19.66
C ILE A 171 7.72 -1.16 -18.28
N TYR A 172 8.68 -2.09 -18.21
CA TYR A 172 9.13 -2.67 -16.95
C TYR A 172 9.71 -1.60 -16.02
N LEU A 173 10.61 -0.76 -16.53
CA LEU A 173 11.23 0.29 -15.71
C LEU A 173 10.23 1.37 -15.28
N LEU A 174 9.31 1.76 -16.16
CA LEU A 174 8.29 2.76 -15.86
C LEU A 174 7.28 2.28 -14.81
N HIS A 175 6.71 1.09 -14.99
CA HIS A 175 5.55 0.64 -14.20
C HIS A 175 5.90 -0.29 -13.04
N TYR A 176 6.98 -1.07 -13.15
CA TYR A 176 7.39 -2.00 -12.09
C TYR A 176 8.49 -1.40 -11.21
N GLN A 177 9.50 -0.77 -11.81
CA GLN A 177 10.56 -0.10 -11.07
C GLN A 177 10.21 1.35 -10.70
N LEU A 178 9.08 1.87 -11.19
CA LEU A 178 8.50 3.17 -10.83
C LEU A 178 9.41 4.37 -11.17
N LEU A 179 10.19 4.29 -12.25
CA LEU A 179 11.04 5.39 -12.69
C LEU A 179 10.20 6.50 -13.35
N PRO A 180 10.34 7.77 -12.92
CA PRO A 180 9.77 8.91 -13.63
C PRO A 180 10.27 9.00 -15.08
N GLU A 181 9.45 9.50 -16.00
CA GLU A 181 9.72 9.48 -17.45
C GLU A 181 11.06 10.15 -17.82
N ASP A 182 11.39 11.30 -17.21
CA ASP A 182 12.65 12.01 -17.49
C ASP A 182 13.87 11.22 -17.02
N ARG A 183 13.78 10.59 -15.84
CA ARG A 183 14.85 9.72 -15.29
C ARG A 183 15.00 8.45 -16.10
N LEU A 184 13.89 7.93 -16.64
CA LEU A 184 13.93 6.78 -17.53
C LEU A 184 14.57 7.15 -18.87
N ALA A 185 14.28 8.33 -19.42
CA ALA A 185 14.94 8.82 -20.64
C ALA A 185 16.45 8.98 -20.45
N GLU A 186 16.88 9.55 -19.32
CA GLU A 186 18.29 9.65 -18.90
C GLU A 186 18.94 8.26 -18.82
N LEU A 187 18.33 7.33 -18.09
CA LEU A 187 18.83 5.96 -17.96
C LEU A 187 18.98 5.26 -19.32
N MET A 188 17.99 5.40 -20.20
CA MET A 188 18.02 4.78 -21.52
C MET A 188 19.11 5.37 -22.43
N ALA A 189 19.41 6.66 -22.27
CA ALA A 189 20.51 7.31 -22.96
C ALA A 189 21.87 6.86 -22.42
N ASP A 190 22.03 6.83 -21.09
CA ASP A 190 23.31 6.53 -20.44
C ASP A 190 23.72 5.06 -20.59
N LEU A 191 22.77 4.14 -20.45
CA LEU A 191 23.07 2.70 -20.47
C LEU A 191 22.97 2.07 -21.86
N PHE A 192 22.13 2.61 -22.74
CA PHE A 192 21.84 2.00 -24.04
C PHE A 192 22.05 2.94 -25.24
N GLY A 193 22.41 4.21 -25.02
CA GLY A 193 22.52 5.20 -26.09
C GLY A 193 21.19 5.57 -26.74
N ILE A 194 20.04 5.21 -26.13
CA ILE A 194 18.71 5.40 -26.71
C ILE A 194 18.11 6.70 -26.18
N ARG A 195 18.01 7.71 -27.05
CA ARG A 195 17.41 9.01 -26.71
C ARG A 195 15.89 8.95 -26.86
N LEU A 196 15.21 8.69 -25.74
CA LEU A 196 13.76 8.76 -25.64
C LEU A 196 13.32 10.16 -25.19
N VAL A 197 12.06 10.48 -25.52
CA VAL A 197 11.35 11.63 -24.95
C VAL A 197 10.12 11.13 -24.20
N ALA A 198 9.68 11.88 -23.19
CA ALA A 198 8.50 11.58 -22.37
C ALA A 198 7.27 11.16 -23.22
N ALA A 199 6.99 11.89 -24.30
CA ALA A 199 5.87 11.58 -25.20
C ALA A 199 5.96 10.18 -25.85
N THR A 200 7.18 9.70 -26.14
CA THR A 200 7.42 8.36 -26.69
C THR A 200 7.21 7.28 -25.62
N ILE A 201 7.72 7.51 -24.41
CA ILE A 201 7.52 6.61 -23.25
C ILE A 201 6.02 6.49 -22.94
N ALA A 202 5.32 7.61 -22.85
CA ALA A 202 3.88 7.65 -22.63
C ALA A 202 3.09 6.94 -23.74
N ARG A 203 3.53 7.05 -25.01
CA ARG A 203 2.92 6.30 -26.12
C ARG A 203 3.14 4.79 -25.98
N MET A 204 4.35 4.34 -25.66
CA MET A 204 4.63 2.92 -25.40
C MET A 204 3.74 2.38 -24.27
N SER A 205 3.60 3.15 -23.19
CA SER A 205 2.70 2.85 -22.06
C SER A 205 1.25 2.66 -22.49
N ARG A 206 0.70 3.61 -23.26
CA ARG A 206 -0.68 3.50 -23.79
C ARG A 206 -0.87 2.31 -24.72
N THR A 207 0.08 2.05 -25.61
CA THR A 207 0.03 0.90 -26.52
C THR A 207 0.05 -0.42 -25.74
N CYS A 208 0.90 -0.53 -24.71
CA CYS A 208 0.93 -1.69 -23.84
C CYS A 208 -0.40 -1.87 -23.09
N ALA A 209 -0.93 -0.79 -22.51
CA ALA A 209 -2.21 -0.82 -21.81
C ALA A 209 -3.37 -1.32 -22.71
N ALA A 210 -3.44 -0.83 -23.96
CA ALA A 210 -4.44 -1.29 -24.91
C ALA A 210 -4.33 -2.80 -25.21
N ARG A 211 -3.11 -3.34 -25.32
CA ARG A 211 -2.88 -4.79 -25.53
C ARG A 211 -3.24 -5.64 -24.31
N LEU A 212 -3.19 -5.07 -23.11
CA LEU A 212 -3.51 -5.76 -21.86
C LEU A 212 -4.98 -5.60 -21.43
N GLN A 213 -5.81 -4.93 -22.23
CA GLN A 213 -7.18 -4.62 -21.84
C GLN A 213 -8.03 -5.87 -21.56
N ASP A 214 -7.87 -6.93 -22.36
CA ASP A 214 -8.56 -8.20 -22.16
C ASP A 214 -8.09 -8.90 -20.88
N PHE A 215 -6.79 -8.85 -20.60
CA PHE A 215 -6.23 -9.34 -19.35
C PHE A 215 -6.80 -8.58 -18.13
N VAL A 216 -6.83 -7.25 -18.18
CA VAL A 216 -7.42 -6.41 -17.12
C VAL A 216 -8.89 -6.75 -16.90
N THR A 217 -9.64 -7.00 -17.98
CA THR A 217 -11.04 -7.41 -17.94
C THR A 217 -11.20 -8.79 -17.28
N ALA A 218 -10.37 -9.77 -17.65
CA ALA A 218 -10.36 -11.08 -17.01
C ALA A 218 -10.01 -11.00 -15.52
N VAL A 219 -9.01 -10.20 -15.12
CA VAL A 219 -8.66 -10.00 -13.71
C VAL A 219 -9.82 -9.35 -12.94
N ARG A 220 -10.48 -8.35 -13.51
CA ARG A 220 -11.69 -7.73 -12.92
C ARG A 220 -12.74 -8.78 -12.61
N ASP A 221 -13.08 -9.62 -13.60
CA ASP A 221 -14.16 -10.60 -13.48
C ASP A 221 -13.82 -11.70 -12.47
N LEU A 222 -12.56 -12.17 -12.48
CA LEU A 222 -12.07 -13.13 -11.50
C LEU A 222 -12.10 -12.57 -10.07
N VAL A 223 -11.73 -11.30 -9.87
CA VAL A 223 -11.77 -10.67 -8.55
C VAL A 223 -13.21 -10.42 -8.11
N ALA A 224 -14.10 -9.99 -9.01
CA ALA A 224 -15.52 -9.76 -8.71
C ALA A 224 -16.23 -11.08 -8.32
N GLY A 225 -15.91 -12.17 -9.03
CA GLY A 225 -16.40 -13.53 -8.78
C GLY A 225 -15.75 -14.26 -7.61
N ALA A 226 -14.65 -13.75 -7.05
CA ALA A 226 -13.89 -14.46 -6.02
C ALA A 226 -14.70 -14.66 -4.72
N PRO A 227 -14.60 -15.81 -4.03
CA PRO A 227 -15.32 -16.04 -2.77
C PRO A 227 -15.03 -14.98 -1.70
N VAL A 228 -13.78 -14.53 -1.61
CA VAL A 228 -13.33 -13.47 -0.70
C VAL A 228 -12.46 -12.50 -1.48
N LYS A 229 -12.70 -11.20 -1.31
CA LYS A 229 -11.84 -10.13 -1.81
C LYS A 229 -11.75 -8.96 -0.86
N HIS A 230 -10.66 -8.22 -0.94
CA HIS A 230 -10.41 -7.00 -0.20
C HIS A 230 -10.64 -5.81 -1.11
N MET A 231 -11.36 -4.80 -0.63
CA MET A 231 -11.61 -3.58 -1.36
C MET A 231 -11.25 -2.35 -0.51
N ASP A 232 -10.60 -1.39 -1.15
CA ASP A 232 -10.19 -0.12 -0.53
C ASP A 232 -10.08 0.99 -1.60
N GLU A 233 -10.02 2.24 -1.14
CA GLU A 233 -9.89 3.41 -1.99
C GLU A 233 -8.88 4.41 -1.45
N THR A 234 -8.02 4.89 -2.33
CA THR A 234 -7.10 5.99 -2.03
C THR A 234 -7.32 7.17 -2.96
N GLY A 235 -7.46 8.36 -2.38
CA GLY A 235 -7.57 9.60 -3.14
C GLY A 235 -6.21 10.07 -3.63
N PHE A 236 -6.13 10.52 -4.88
CA PHE A 236 -4.93 11.11 -5.48
C PHE A 236 -5.32 12.28 -6.40
N ARG A 237 -4.32 13.03 -6.89
CA ARG A 237 -4.55 14.21 -7.74
C ARG A 237 -4.10 13.96 -9.17
N ILE A 238 -4.98 14.27 -10.12
CA ILE A 238 -4.65 14.35 -11.54
C ILE A 238 -5.03 15.77 -11.99
N GLY A 239 -4.06 16.55 -12.48
CA GLY A 239 -4.31 17.93 -12.92
C GLY A 239 -4.96 18.81 -11.85
N GLY A 240 -4.58 18.63 -10.57
CA GLY A 240 -5.18 19.33 -9.43
C GLY A 240 -6.54 18.80 -8.96
N GLN A 241 -7.23 17.98 -9.76
CA GLN A 241 -8.52 17.40 -9.42
C GLN A 241 -8.37 16.11 -8.61
N THR A 242 -9.26 15.88 -7.65
CA THR A 242 -9.25 14.65 -6.85
C THR A 242 -9.83 13.50 -7.66
N GLN A 243 -9.07 12.43 -7.78
CA GLN A 243 -9.45 11.14 -8.36
C GLN A 243 -9.31 10.05 -7.29
N TRP A 244 -9.95 8.91 -7.50
CA TRP A 244 -9.95 7.79 -6.56
C TRP A 244 -9.40 6.56 -7.24
N LEU A 245 -8.34 6.00 -6.67
CA LEU A 245 -7.82 4.69 -7.04
C LEU A 245 -8.55 3.67 -6.17
N HIS A 246 -9.43 2.91 -6.80
CA HIS A 246 -10.06 1.73 -6.22
C HIS A 246 -9.15 0.53 -6.41
N VAL A 247 -9.02 -0.28 -5.37
CA VAL A 247 -8.39 -1.59 -5.44
C VAL A 247 -9.40 -2.66 -5.06
N ALA A 248 -9.41 -3.75 -5.81
CA ALA A 248 -10.04 -5.00 -5.41
C ALA A 248 -9.01 -6.13 -5.56
N CYS A 249 -8.77 -6.91 -4.51
CA CYS A 249 -7.74 -7.95 -4.57
C CYS A 249 -8.10 -9.23 -3.81
N THR A 250 -7.50 -10.32 -4.28
CA THR A 250 -7.45 -11.64 -3.62
C THR A 250 -6.01 -11.91 -3.17
N ALA A 251 -5.72 -13.14 -2.75
CA ALA A 251 -4.34 -13.56 -2.47
C ALA A 251 -3.42 -13.52 -3.72
N TRP A 252 -4.00 -13.63 -4.92
CA TRP A 252 -3.25 -13.81 -6.18
C TRP A 252 -3.46 -12.69 -7.19
N LEU A 253 -4.62 -12.03 -7.15
CA LEU A 253 -5.05 -11.09 -8.16
C LEU A 253 -5.28 -9.71 -7.55
N THR A 254 -4.82 -8.67 -8.24
CA THR A 254 -5.08 -7.27 -7.87
C THR A 254 -5.62 -6.52 -9.07
N PHE A 255 -6.81 -5.94 -8.90
CA PHE A 255 -7.47 -5.10 -9.88
C PHE A 255 -7.46 -3.65 -9.40
N TYR A 256 -6.94 -2.75 -10.24
CA TYR A 256 -6.95 -1.31 -10.00
C TYR A 256 -7.91 -0.61 -10.94
N ARG A 257 -8.65 0.38 -10.43
CA ARG A 257 -9.53 1.23 -11.24
C ARG A 257 -9.51 2.66 -10.75
N VAL A 258 -9.35 3.61 -11.68
CA VAL A 258 -9.44 5.05 -11.38
C VAL A 258 -10.86 5.55 -11.64
N CYS A 259 -11.42 6.31 -10.71
CA CYS A 259 -12.75 6.92 -10.81
C CYS A 259 -12.75 8.36 -10.26
N ALA A 260 -13.53 9.24 -10.87
CA ALA A 260 -13.71 10.61 -10.37
C ALA A 260 -14.52 10.67 -9.06
N ARG A 261 -15.43 9.71 -8.86
CA ARG A 261 -16.29 9.62 -7.68
C ARG A 261 -15.86 8.45 -6.80
N ARG A 262 -15.59 8.72 -5.51
CA ARG A 262 -15.29 7.68 -4.52
C ARG A 262 -16.39 6.62 -4.42
N GLY A 263 -17.66 7.00 -4.61
CA GLY A 263 -18.81 6.09 -4.49
C GLY A 263 -19.02 5.14 -5.67
N SER A 264 -18.16 5.21 -6.69
CA SER A 264 -18.27 4.35 -7.87
C SER A 264 -17.69 2.97 -7.55
N LEU A 265 -18.43 2.14 -6.82
CA LEU A 265 -18.00 0.80 -6.40
C LEU A 265 -17.97 -0.18 -7.59
N LEU A 266 -17.27 -1.30 -7.42
CA LEU A 266 -17.21 -2.34 -8.45
C LEU A 266 -18.58 -3.05 -8.54
N ALA A 267 -19.10 -3.20 -9.76
CA ALA A 267 -20.37 -3.90 -10.01
C ALA A 267 -20.16 -5.41 -10.02
N ASP A 268 -21.27 -6.16 -9.93
CA ASP A 268 -21.31 -7.62 -10.11
C ASP A 268 -20.39 -8.41 -9.16
N VAL A 269 -20.11 -7.83 -7.99
CA VAL A 269 -19.31 -8.46 -6.94
C VAL A 269 -20.19 -9.41 -6.14
N VAL A 270 -19.71 -10.65 -5.93
CA VAL A 270 -20.38 -11.68 -5.13
C VAL A 270 -19.52 -12.08 -3.93
N GLY A 271 -20.03 -12.89 -3.00
CA GLY A 271 -19.23 -13.45 -1.89
C GLY A 271 -18.90 -12.45 -0.76
N ILE A 272 -17.75 -12.59 -0.11
CA ILE A 272 -17.35 -11.79 1.06
C ILE A 272 -16.45 -10.62 0.66
N VAL A 273 -16.90 -9.39 0.91
CA VAL A 273 -16.13 -8.16 0.70
C VAL A 273 -15.49 -7.72 2.03
N VAL A 274 -14.16 -7.70 2.08
CA VAL A 274 -13.37 -7.19 3.20
C VAL A 274 -13.07 -5.71 2.97
N HIS A 275 -13.54 -4.81 3.86
CA HIS A 275 -13.35 -3.36 3.69
C HIS A 275 -13.20 -2.61 5.03
N ASP A 276 -12.90 -1.32 4.98
CA ASP A 276 -12.57 -0.44 6.11
C ASP A 276 -13.77 0.10 6.91
N HIS A 277 -14.98 -0.44 6.69
CA HIS A 277 -16.27 0.10 7.19
C HIS A 277 -16.72 1.42 6.53
N TRP A 278 -16.19 1.79 5.35
CA TRP A 278 -16.75 2.91 4.63
C TRP A 278 -18.20 2.64 4.22
N LYS A 279 -19.12 3.53 4.63
CA LYS A 279 -20.57 3.28 4.58
C LYS A 279 -21.12 2.85 3.22
N PRO A 280 -20.67 3.43 2.08
CA PRO A 280 -21.15 3.05 0.76
C PRO A 280 -20.93 1.58 0.41
N TYR A 281 -19.95 0.88 0.97
CA TYR A 281 -19.83 -0.57 0.74
C TYR A 281 -21.09 -1.34 1.14
N TYR A 282 -21.80 -0.89 2.19
CA TYR A 282 -23.04 -1.53 2.64
C TYR A 282 -24.21 -1.35 1.66
N THR A 283 -24.06 -0.59 0.58
CA THR A 283 -25.07 -0.50 -0.49
C THR A 283 -24.86 -1.55 -1.58
N MET A 284 -23.80 -2.36 -1.50
CA MET A 284 -23.53 -3.44 -2.45
C MET A 284 -24.53 -4.59 -2.23
N PRO A 285 -25.34 -4.96 -3.23
CA PRO A 285 -26.32 -6.02 -3.08
C PRO A 285 -25.65 -7.40 -3.09
N GLY A 286 -26.20 -8.36 -2.35
CA GLY A 286 -25.84 -9.78 -2.46
C GLY A 286 -24.46 -10.18 -1.91
N VAL A 287 -23.72 -9.27 -1.28
CA VAL A 287 -22.43 -9.57 -0.65
C VAL A 287 -22.55 -9.76 0.86
N LEU A 288 -21.64 -10.57 1.41
CA LEU A 288 -21.38 -10.59 2.85
C LEU A 288 -20.23 -9.62 3.17
N HIS A 289 -20.29 -8.98 4.33
CA HIS A 289 -19.27 -8.02 4.74
C HIS A 289 -18.30 -8.63 5.74
N ALA A 290 -17.02 -8.34 5.58
CA ALA A 290 -16.01 -8.52 6.61
C ALA A 290 -15.30 -7.19 6.86
N LEU A 291 -15.03 -6.87 8.12
CA LEU A 291 -14.32 -5.64 8.44
C LEU A 291 -12.82 -5.87 8.56
N CYS A 292 -12.06 -4.99 7.93
CA CYS A 292 -10.61 -5.07 7.88
C CYS A 292 -10.00 -4.78 9.26
N ASN A 293 -9.58 -5.83 9.96
CA ASN A 293 -8.98 -5.71 11.29
C ASN A 293 -7.67 -4.92 11.29
N ALA A 294 -6.96 -4.78 10.16
CA ALA A 294 -5.81 -3.87 10.09
C ALA A 294 -6.20 -2.40 10.28
N HIS A 295 -7.39 -1.99 9.81
CA HIS A 295 -7.94 -0.66 10.07
C HIS A 295 -8.32 -0.51 11.54
N HIS A 296 -9.03 -1.49 12.11
CA HIS A 296 -9.38 -1.47 13.53
C HIS A 296 -8.16 -1.43 14.44
N LEU A 297 -7.11 -2.21 14.15
CA LEU A 297 -5.89 -2.21 14.95
C LEU A 297 -5.17 -0.86 14.94
N ARG A 298 -5.21 -0.12 13.82
CA ARG A 298 -4.69 1.26 13.76
C ARG A 298 -5.54 2.23 14.57
N GLU A 299 -6.86 2.18 14.45
CA GLU A 299 -7.78 3.02 15.24
C GLU A 299 -7.64 2.73 16.76
N LEU A 300 -7.58 1.44 17.15
CA LEU A 300 -7.34 1.03 18.53
C LEU A 300 -5.97 1.50 19.03
N LYS A 301 -4.94 1.45 18.17
CA LYS A 301 -3.61 1.95 18.52
C LYS A 301 -3.65 3.45 18.84
N ALA A 302 -4.37 4.25 18.06
CA ALA A 302 -4.56 5.67 18.39
C ALA A 302 -5.20 5.85 19.77
N LEU A 303 -6.28 5.11 20.06
CA LEU A 303 -6.96 5.16 21.36
C LEU A 303 -6.05 4.77 22.53
N VAL A 304 -5.11 3.85 22.32
CA VAL A 304 -4.12 3.45 23.33
C VAL A 304 -3.03 4.52 23.50
N GLU A 305 -2.53 5.08 22.41
CA GLU A 305 -1.39 5.99 22.44
C GLU A 305 -1.77 7.42 22.81
N ILE A 306 -2.91 7.91 22.33
CA ILE A 306 -3.34 9.30 22.46
C ILE A 306 -4.36 9.41 23.61
N GLU A 307 -5.51 8.72 23.50
CA GLU A 307 -6.59 8.81 24.48
C GLU A 307 -6.36 7.96 25.75
N LYS A 308 -5.33 7.09 25.75
CA LYS A 308 -4.98 6.18 26.85
C LYS A 308 -6.14 5.28 27.31
N GLU A 309 -7.02 4.88 26.40
CA GLU A 309 -8.19 4.06 26.71
C GLU A 309 -7.82 2.57 26.87
N ASP A 310 -7.91 2.02 28.08
CA ASP A 310 -7.48 0.64 28.37
C ASP A 310 -8.32 -0.45 27.67
N TRP A 311 -9.63 -0.21 27.48
CA TRP A 311 -10.47 -1.15 26.73
C TRP A 311 -9.96 -1.34 25.28
N ALA A 312 -9.38 -0.29 24.69
CA ALA A 312 -8.83 -0.36 23.33
C ALA A 312 -7.58 -1.25 23.29
N ARG A 313 -6.73 -1.19 24.32
CA ARG A 313 -5.58 -2.09 24.49
C ARG A 313 -6.03 -3.54 24.58
N LYS A 314 -7.02 -3.82 25.44
CA LYS A 314 -7.60 -5.17 25.60
C LYS A 314 -8.19 -5.69 24.29
N MET A 315 -8.96 -4.86 23.57
CA MET A 315 -9.54 -5.23 22.28
C MET A 315 -8.44 -5.51 21.23
N GLN A 316 -7.40 -4.67 21.18
CA GLN A 316 -6.27 -4.85 20.26
C GLN A 316 -5.55 -6.18 20.50
N GLN A 317 -5.27 -6.52 21.77
CA GLN A 317 -4.66 -7.79 22.14
C GLN A 317 -5.55 -8.99 21.79
N LEU A 318 -6.87 -8.88 22.06
CA LEU A 318 -7.83 -9.94 21.72
C LEU A 318 -7.84 -10.23 20.22
N LEU A 319 -7.98 -9.20 19.38
CA LEU A 319 -8.05 -9.37 17.92
C LEU A 319 -6.75 -9.94 17.35
N ARG A 320 -5.59 -9.54 17.88
CA ARG A 320 -4.29 -10.10 17.47
C ARG A 320 -4.17 -11.59 17.82
N ARG A 321 -4.52 -11.96 19.06
CA ARG A 321 -4.49 -13.37 19.51
C ARG A 321 -5.49 -14.22 18.73
N ALA A 322 -6.68 -13.70 18.47
CA ALA A 322 -7.69 -14.36 17.67
C ALA A 322 -7.22 -14.56 16.21
N CYS A 323 -6.55 -13.56 15.63
CA CYS A 323 -5.93 -13.67 14.29
C CYS A 323 -4.84 -14.76 14.26
N HIS A 324 -3.98 -14.81 15.27
CA HIS A 324 -2.98 -15.86 15.39
C HIS A 324 -3.61 -17.26 15.47
N ALA A 325 -4.63 -17.44 16.33
CA ALA A 325 -5.35 -18.70 16.42
C ALA A 325 -6.03 -19.10 15.09
N ALA A 326 -6.63 -18.14 14.38
CA ALA A 326 -7.25 -18.38 13.09
C ALA A 326 -6.22 -18.76 12.00
N ASN A 327 -5.02 -18.16 12.02
CA ASN A 327 -3.94 -18.55 11.10
C ASN A 327 -3.45 -19.97 11.38
N LEU A 328 -3.24 -20.35 12.65
CA LEU A 328 -2.86 -21.70 13.02
C LEU A 328 -3.91 -22.74 12.59
N ALA A 329 -5.20 -22.41 12.69
CA ALA A 329 -6.27 -23.28 12.19
C ALA A 329 -6.20 -23.43 10.66
N ARG A 330 -5.97 -22.32 9.94
CA ARG A 330 -5.80 -22.32 8.48
C ARG A 330 -4.59 -23.12 8.00
N GLU A 331 -3.50 -23.17 8.76
CA GLU A 331 -2.35 -24.03 8.45
C GLU A 331 -2.73 -25.53 8.43
N HIS A 332 -3.79 -25.92 9.15
CA HIS A 332 -4.36 -27.27 9.11
C HIS A 332 -5.48 -27.42 8.07
N GLY A 333 -5.77 -26.40 7.27
CA GLY A 333 -6.85 -26.40 6.28
C GLY A 333 -8.26 -26.30 6.87
N ILE A 334 -8.41 -25.96 8.16
CA ILE A 334 -9.70 -25.95 8.87
C ILE A 334 -9.97 -24.58 9.50
N ALA A 335 -11.22 -24.13 9.46
CA ALA A 335 -11.64 -22.90 10.13
C ALA A 335 -11.54 -22.99 11.66
N LEU A 336 -11.30 -21.87 12.36
CA LEU A 336 -11.13 -21.90 13.81
C LEU A 336 -12.41 -22.32 14.54
N ASN A 337 -13.57 -21.86 14.07
CA ASN A 337 -14.87 -22.25 14.61
C ASN A 337 -15.10 -23.77 14.57
N THR A 338 -14.50 -24.45 13.59
CA THR A 338 -14.62 -25.88 13.35
C THR A 338 -13.55 -26.65 14.13
N LEU A 339 -12.29 -26.20 14.05
CA LEU A 339 -11.17 -26.85 14.72
C LEU A 339 -11.23 -26.70 16.25
N ARG A 340 -11.66 -25.53 16.74
CA ARG A 340 -11.70 -25.20 18.18
C ARG A 340 -12.96 -24.36 18.52
N PRO A 341 -14.17 -24.95 18.47
CA PRO A 341 -15.43 -24.25 18.74
C PRO A 341 -15.48 -23.60 20.12
N ARG A 342 -14.92 -24.25 21.15
CA ARG A 342 -14.83 -23.69 22.51
C ARG A 342 -13.99 -22.40 22.55
N LEU A 343 -12.88 -22.36 21.81
CA LEU A 343 -12.03 -21.18 21.73
C LEU A 343 -12.72 -20.05 20.96
N HIS A 344 -13.44 -20.38 19.87
CA HIS A 344 -14.26 -19.42 19.14
C HIS A 344 -15.27 -18.72 20.07
N THR A 345 -16.08 -19.50 20.81
CA THR A 345 -17.04 -18.95 21.78
C THR A 345 -16.35 -18.13 22.88
N GLN A 346 -15.16 -18.55 23.34
CA GLN A 346 -14.40 -17.79 24.33
C GLN A 346 -13.93 -16.43 23.79
N ILE A 347 -13.52 -16.36 22.52
CA ILE A 347 -13.15 -15.11 21.86
C ILE A 347 -14.36 -14.18 21.79
N GLU A 348 -15.53 -14.69 21.38
CA GLU A 348 -16.76 -13.89 21.31
C GLU A 348 -17.18 -13.33 22.67
N ARG A 349 -17.16 -14.16 23.73
CA ARG A 349 -17.48 -13.71 25.09
C ARG A 349 -16.52 -12.64 25.59
N ARG A 350 -15.22 -12.80 25.34
CA ARG A 350 -14.20 -11.80 25.70
C ARG A 350 -14.39 -10.51 24.90
N TYR A 351 -14.74 -10.61 23.63
CA TYR A 351 -15.05 -9.47 22.78
C TYR A 351 -16.20 -8.65 23.35
N ASP A 352 -17.32 -9.31 23.70
CA ASP A 352 -18.49 -8.66 24.28
C ASP A 352 -18.19 -8.02 25.64
N ALA A 353 -17.42 -8.70 26.49
CA ALA A 353 -17.01 -8.15 27.79
C ALA A 353 -16.17 -6.87 27.65
N ILE A 354 -15.25 -6.83 26.67
CA ILE A 354 -14.45 -5.63 26.40
C ILE A 354 -15.32 -4.50 25.83
N LEU A 355 -16.27 -4.82 24.95
CA LEU A 355 -17.23 -3.83 24.45
C LEU A 355 -18.07 -3.23 25.57
N ALA A 356 -18.59 -4.06 26.48
CA ALA A 356 -19.36 -3.61 27.64
C ALA A 356 -18.52 -2.68 28.54
N GLN A 357 -17.27 -3.03 28.82
CA GLN A 357 -16.33 -2.19 29.57
C GLN A 357 -16.10 -0.83 28.88
N GLY A 358 -15.85 -0.83 27.57
CA GLY A 358 -15.65 0.40 26.81
C GLY A 358 -16.89 1.27 26.76
N LEU A 359 -18.07 0.68 26.57
CA LEU A 359 -19.34 1.42 26.55
C LEU A 359 -19.63 2.04 27.92
N ALA A 360 -19.45 1.29 29.02
CA ALA A 360 -19.60 1.81 30.38
C ALA A 360 -18.60 2.96 30.64
N PHE A 361 -17.35 2.81 30.22
CA PHE A 361 -16.33 3.86 30.31
C PHE A 361 -16.74 5.16 29.60
N HIS A 362 -17.32 5.08 28.40
CA HIS A 362 -17.79 6.27 27.67
C HIS A 362 -19.12 6.82 28.18
N GLN A 363 -19.99 6.00 28.78
CA GLN A 363 -21.23 6.42 29.43
C GLN A 363 -20.99 7.18 30.73
N ALA A 364 -19.96 6.79 31.50
CA ALA A 364 -19.57 7.46 32.74
C ALA A 364 -18.93 8.85 32.51
N GLN A 365 -18.54 9.17 31.28
CA GLN A 365 -17.94 10.45 30.95
C GLN A 365 -18.99 11.52 30.65
N SER A 366 -18.69 12.76 31.01
CA SER A 366 -19.54 13.90 30.68
C SER A 366 -19.77 13.99 29.15
N PRO A 367 -21.01 14.30 28.71
CA PRO A 367 -21.31 14.52 27.30
C PRO A 367 -20.41 15.60 26.68
N LEU A 368 -20.03 15.42 25.42
CA LEU A 368 -19.33 16.47 24.69
C LEU A 368 -20.28 17.65 24.46
N VAL A 369 -19.83 18.86 24.82
CA VAL A 369 -20.56 20.09 24.52
C VAL A 369 -20.50 20.32 23.00
N PRO A 370 -21.64 20.60 22.34
CA PRO A 370 -21.62 21.01 20.93
C PRO A 370 -20.74 22.25 20.78
N ALA A 371 -19.82 22.25 19.82
CA ALA A 371 -19.08 23.47 19.50
C ALA A 371 -20.09 24.57 19.13
N ALA A 372 -20.06 25.69 19.86
CA ALA A 372 -20.85 26.86 19.53
C ALA A 372 -20.32 27.44 18.21
N THR A 373 -20.86 27.00 17.08
CA THR A 373 -20.56 27.64 15.80
C THR A 373 -21.19 29.03 15.80
N LYS A 374 -20.36 30.08 15.82
CA LYS A 374 -20.79 31.46 15.57
C LYS A 374 -21.65 31.49 14.30
N GLY A 375 -22.93 31.85 14.42
CA GLY A 375 -23.75 32.36 13.32
C GLY A 375 -24.51 31.37 12.43
N LYS A 376 -24.71 30.09 12.78
CA LYS A 376 -25.62 29.21 12.01
C LYS A 376 -26.53 28.41 12.95
N SER A 377 -27.83 28.41 12.62
CA SER A 377 -28.92 27.72 13.32
C SER A 377 -28.52 26.34 13.85
N GLN A 378 -29.10 25.96 15.00
CA GLN A 378 -28.93 24.64 15.61
C GLN A 378 -29.08 23.54 14.55
N ARG A 379 -27.97 22.98 14.09
CA ARG A 379 -28.00 21.84 13.16
C ARG A 379 -28.66 20.68 13.89
N ARG A 380 -29.82 20.21 13.40
CA ARG A 380 -30.38 18.87 13.69
C ARG A 380 -29.35 17.82 13.27
N GLY A 381 -28.43 17.49 14.17
CA GLY A 381 -27.33 16.56 13.93
C GLY A 381 -27.18 15.58 15.09
N ARG A 382 -26.51 14.44 14.84
CA ARG A 382 -26.19 13.48 15.90
C ARG A 382 -25.40 14.17 17.01
N LYS A 383 -25.76 13.88 18.28
CA LYS A 383 -25.00 14.32 19.45
C LYS A 383 -23.50 13.97 19.26
N PRO A 384 -22.57 14.91 19.52
CA PRO A 384 -21.15 14.65 19.36
C PRO A 384 -20.72 13.50 20.27
N ARG A 385 -19.86 12.61 19.75
CA ARG A 385 -19.30 11.47 20.46
C ARG A 385 -17.80 11.45 20.30
N ARG A 386 -17.12 10.99 21.35
CA ARG A 386 -15.67 10.73 21.32
C ARG A 386 -15.34 9.66 20.27
N THR A 387 -14.13 9.73 19.74
CA THR A 387 -13.67 8.78 18.72
C THR A 387 -13.77 7.33 19.19
N GLY A 388 -13.34 7.04 20.43
CA GLY A 388 -13.43 5.71 21.03
C GLY A 388 -14.86 5.18 21.10
N HIS A 389 -15.83 6.03 21.47
CA HIS A 389 -17.24 5.68 21.50
C HIS A 389 -17.78 5.34 20.09
N ASN A 390 -17.40 6.11 19.06
CA ASN A 390 -17.80 5.79 17.68
C ASN A 390 -17.21 4.46 17.20
N LEU A 391 -15.98 4.12 17.59
CA LEU A 391 -15.37 2.83 17.28
C LEU A 391 -16.07 1.69 18.03
N LEU A 392 -16.37 1.83 19.33
CA LEU A 392 -17.12 0.84 20.11
C LEU A 392 -18.47 0.50 19.49
N LEU A 393 -19.25 1.52 19.10
CA LEU A 393 -20.54 1.30 18.45
C LEU A 393 -20.40 0.60 17.11
N ARG A 394 -19.33 0.89 16.36
CA ARG A 394 -19.04 0.20 15.11
C ARG A 394 -18.73 -1.28 15.36
N LEU A 395 -17.83 -1.56 16.30
CA LEU A 395 -17.42 -2.91 16.70
C LEU A 395 -18.63 -3.71 17.22
N ALA A 396 -19.48 -3.09 18.04
CA ALA A 396 -20.70 -3.71 18.55
C ALA A 396 -21.72 -4.00 17.44
N ASN A 397 -22.10 -2.98 16.64
CA ASN A 397 -23.13 -3.11 15.61
C ASN A 397 -22.73 -4.03 14.46
N ARG A 398 -21.43 -4.23 14.25
CA ARG A 398 -20.87 -5.06 13.17
C ARG A 398 -20.04 -6.23 13.70
N LYS A 399 -20.32 -6.71 14.92
CA LYS A 399 -19.55 -7.80 15.57
C LYS A 399 -19.31 -8.98 14.62
N GLN A 400 -20.37 -9.44 13.94
CA GLN A 400 -20.28 -10.57 13.00
C GLN A 400 -19.30 -10.28 11.85
N ASP A 401 -19.30 -9.08 11.29
CA ASP A 401 -18.38 -8.70 10.20
C ASP A 401 -16.95 -8.52 10.71
N VAL A 402 -16.76 -8.02 11.94
CA VAL A 402 -15.43 -7.87 12.58
C VAL A 402 -14.79 -9.23 12.87
N LEU A 403 -15.58 -10.20 13.33
CA LEU A 403 -15.12 -11.52 13.74
C LEU A 403 -15.21 -12.57 12.63
N ARG A 404 -15.68 -12.21 11.43
CA ARG A 404 -15.86 -13.16 10.30
C ARG A 404 -14.59 -13.93 9.93
N PHE A 405 -13.40 -13.36 10.17
CA PHE A 405 -12.11 -14.00 9.90
C PHE A 405 -11.81 -15.26 10.75
N LEU A 406 -12.65 -15.53 11.77
CA LEU A 406 -12.58 -16.73 12.60
C LEU A 406 -13.30 -17.94 11.96
N ASN A 407 -14.12 -17.68 10.93
CA ASN A 407 -14.94 -18.67 10.25
C ASN A 407 -14.28 -19.26 9.01
#